data_AF-A0A4Y7TWR5-F1
#
_entry.id   AF-A0A4Y7TWR5-F1
#
_cell.length_a   1.000
_cell.length_b   1.000
_cell.length_c   1.000
_cell.angle_alpha   90.00
_cell.angle_beta   90.00
_cell.angle_gamma   90.00
#
_symmetry.space_group_name_H-M   'P 1'
#
loop_
_entity.id
_entity.type
_entity.pdbx_description
1 polymer ?
#
loop_
_entity_poly.entity_id
_entity_poly.type
_entity_poly.pdbx_seq_one_letter_code
_entity_poly.pdbx_strand_id
1 'polypeptide(L)'
;MPPPTGYSQCVPGSAPPVPTTTTSTPTTSSPPTPTQPGGAAPTGSQIRTVTSPVYHFYLQDKSGVPMLGPESSSARFTISGSISLNYANGTKSYLNVDSSSGALSLASTASTTGWGLEGDTIIIKNPRQLNFLACSTSDRNYYDVFLQINNQTPAGRSCNMVTMHLPCLC
;
A
#
# COMPACT_ATOMS: atom_id res chain seq x y z
N MET A 1 2.73 -45.70 -1.69
CA MET A 1 3.28 -44.56 -2.47
C MET A 1 3.29 -43.33 -1.58
N PRO A 2 4.44 -43.00 -0.96
CA PRO A 2 4.62 -41.81 -0.13
C PRO A 2 4.86 -40.55 -0.99
N PRO A 3 4.46 -39.34 -0.53
CA PRO A 3 4.68 -38.09 -1.24
C PRO A 3 6.14 -37.60 -1.11
N PRO A 4 6.71 -36.95 -2.14
CA PRO A 4 8.02 -36.31 -2.01
C PRO A 4 7.93 -35.05 -1.14
N THR A 5 8.78 -35.05 -0.13
CA THR A 5 9.22 -33.95 0.72
C THR A 5 9.86 -32.82 -0.11
N GLY A 6 9.49 -31.58 0.19
CA GLY A 6 10.06 -30.41 -0.47
C GLY A 6 9.65 -29.08 0.16
N TYR A 7 9.59 -29.04 1.49
CA TYR A 7 9.61 -27.80 2.27
C TYR A 7 11.01 -27.20 2.13
N SER A 8 11.17 -26.09 1.42
CA SER A 8 12.42 -25.32 1.40
C SER A 8 12.13 -23.92 1.91
N GLN A 9 12.10 -23.80 3.23
CA GLN A 9 12.09 -22.52 3.91
C GLN A 9 13.53 -22.03 4.01
N CYS A 10 13.76 -20.79 3.60
CA CYS A 10 15.05 -20.12 3.66
C CYS A 10 15.49 -19.98 5.13
N VAL A 11 16.57 -20.67 5.48
CA VAL A 11 17.30 -20.49 6.73
C VAL A 11 18.30 -19.33 6.54
N PRO A 12 18.41 -18.35 7.45
CA PRO A 12 19.50 -17.38 7.42
C PRO A 12 20.80 -18.06 7.85
N GLY A 13 21.66 -18.40 6.89
CA GLY A 13 23.01 -18.93 7.13
C GLY A 13 24.06 -17.82 7.11
N SER A 14 24.70 -17.60 8.25
CA SER A 14 25.84 -16.69 8.46
C SER A 14 26.98 -16.89 7.45
N ALA A 15 27.45 -15.80 6.84
CA ALA A 15 28.62 -15.83 5.96
C ALA A 15 29.93 -15.62 6.77
N PRO A 16 31.00 -16.41 6.52
CA PRO A 16 32.34 -16.20 7.08
C PRO A 16 33.16 -15.13 6.33
N PRO A 17 34.24 -14.56 6.93
CA PRO A 17 34.93 -13.38 6.39
C PRO A 17 36.01 -13.67 5.33
N VAL A 18 35.98 -12.84 4.27
CA VAL A 18 37.01 -12.16 3.43
C VAL A 18 38.40 -12.81 3.24
N PRO A 19 38.97 -12.71 2.01
CA PRO A 19 40.21 -11.93 1.85
C PRO A 19 40.15 -10.86 0.74
N THR A 20 40.83 -9.76 1.04
CA THR A 20 40.93 -8.48 0.31
C THR A 20 41.73 -8.60 -0.99
N THR A 21 41.31 -7.93 -2.06
CA THR A 21 42.21 -7.54 -3.17
C THR A 21 41.95 -6.08 -3.51
N THR A 22 42.97 -5.25 -3.27
CA THR A 22 42.97 -3.81 -3.47
C THR A 22 43.14 -3.48 -4.95
N THR A 23 42.25 -2.70 -5.53
CA THR A 23 42.52 -1.96 -6.78
C THR A 23 41.92 -0.57 -6.63
N SER A 24 42.79 0.42 -6.52
CA SER A 24 42.50 1.83 -6.31
C SER A 24 42.22 2.52 -7.65
N THR A 25 40.97 2.94 -7.86
CA THR A 25 40.61 3.97 -8.85
C THR A 25 40.33 5.28 -8.12
N PRO A 26 40.82 6.43 -8.63
CA PRO A 26 40.57 7.72 -7.99
C PRO A 26 39.13 8.17 -8.30
N THR A 27 38.32 8.36 -7.27
CA THR A 27 37.01 9.02 -7.38
C THR A 27 37.17 10.51 -7.11
N THR A 28 36.79 11.31 -8.10
CA THR A 28 36.60 12.75 -8.00
C THR A 28 35.53 13.04 -6.93
N SER A 29 35.91 13.75 -5.88
CA SER A 29 35.04 14.08 -4.75
C SER A 29 34.03 15.16 -5.13
N SER A 30 32.78 14.77 -5.32
CA SER A 30 31.64 15.70 -5.24
C SER A 30 31.36 16.02 -3.77
N PRO A 31 31.08 17.28 -3.40
CA PRO A 31 30.81 17.67 -2.02
C PRO A 31 29.54 16.96 -1.49
N PRO A 32 29.47 16.62 -0.19
CA PRO A 32 28.30 15.99 0.39
C PRO A 32 27.10 16.93 0.33
N THR A 33 26.05 16.51 -0.36
CA THR A 33 24.71 17.09 -0.23
C THR A 33 24.32 17.06 1.25
N PRO A 34 23.86 18.17 1.85
CA PRO A 34 23.45 18.17 3.24
C PRO A 34 22.33 17.14 3.43
N THR A 35 22.57 16.15 4.30
CA THR A 35 21.55 15.21 4.74
C THR A 35 20.49 16.01 5.48
N GLN A 36 19.36 16.22 4.82
CA GLN A 36 18.13 16.68 5.46
C GLN A 36 17.86 15.77 6.67
N PRO A 37 17.48 16.30 7.85
CA PRO A 37 17.07 15.45 8.96
C PRO A 37 15.94 14.55 8.47
N GLY A 38 16.22 13.26 8.36
CA GLY A 38 15.26 12.26 7.92
C GLY A 38 14.11 12.27 8.92
N GLY A 39 12.94 12.71 8.46
CA GLY A 39 11.71 12.55 9.22
C GLY A 39 11.52 11.07 9.59
N ALA A 40 10.80 10.80 10.66
CA ALA A 40 10.59 9.44 11.13
C ALA A 40 10.09 8.54 9.99
N ALA A 41 10.63 7.32 9.89
CA ALA A 41 10.18 6.37 8.89
C ALA A 41 8.66 6.15 9.03
N PRO A 42 7.89 6.15 7.92
CA PRO A 42 6.45 5.98 7.98
C PRO A 42 6.12 4.62 8.60
N THR A 43 5.22 4.63 9.60
CA THR A 43 4.82 3.45 10.36
C THR A 43 3.52 2.85 9.82
N GLY A 44 3.29 1.56 10.09
CA GLY A 44 2.05 0.85 9.73
C GLY A 44 2.27 -0.32 8.79
N SER A 45 1.24 -0.66 8.02
CA SER A 45 1.20 -1.71 7.00
C SER A 45 0.94 -1.08 5.63
N GLN A 46 1.55 -1.62 4.57
CA GLN A 46 1.09 -1.26 3.23
C GLN A 46 -0.31 -1.87 3.02
N ILE A 47 -1.05 -1.38 2.03
CA ILE A 47 -2.31 -1.96 1.60
C ILE A 47 -2.18 -2.21 0.10
N ARG A 48 -2.53 -3.42 -0.37
CA ARG A 48 -2.35 -3.83 -1.77
C ARG A 48 -3.56 -4.58 -2.31
N THR A 49 -3.67 -4.61 -3.63
CA THR A 49 -4.62 -5.47 -4.34
C THR A 49 -3.97 -6.78 -4.76
N VAL A 50 -4.75 -7.86 -4.75
CA VAL A 50 -4.29 -9.24 -5.00
C VAL A 50 -4.94 -9.86 -6.25
N THR A 51 -5.55 -9.04 -7.09
CA THR A 51 -6.27 -9.49 -8.29
C THR A 51 -5.87 -8.63 -9.49
N SER A 52 -5.75 -9.26 -10.66
CA SER A 52 -5.54 -8.57 -11.94
C SER A 52 -6.72 -7.62 -12.26
N PRO A 53 -6.49 -6.51 -12.98
CA PRO A 53 -5.22 -6.08 -13.60
C PRO A 53 -4.26 -5.34 -12.66
N VAL A 54 -4.68 -5.08 -11.42
CA VAL A 54 -3.93 -4.29 -10.43
C VAL A 54 -3.23 -5.19 -9.40
N TYR A 55 -2.81 -6.39 -9.79
CA TYR A 55 -2.10 -7.28 -8.87
C TYR A 55 -0.80 -6.62 -8.39
N HIS A 56 -0.57 -6.62 -7.07
CA HIS A 56 0.59 -5.94 -6.44
C HIS A 56 0.64 -4.43 -6.69
N PHE A 57 -0.51 -3.79 -6.92
CA PHE A 57 -0.60 -2.34 -6.81
C PHE A 57 -0.94 -1.98 -5.37
N TYR A 58 -0.32 -0.92 -4.89
CA TYR A 58 -0.37 -0.50 -3.50
C TYR A 58 -1.11 0.82 -3.36
N LEU A 59 -1.87 0.94 -2.28
CA LEU A 59 -2.54 2.17 -1.91
C LEU A 59 -1.49 3.22 -1.53
N GLN A 60 -1.67 4.42 -2.07
CA GLN A 60 -0.76 5.55 -1.93
C GLN A 60 -1.56 6.86 -1.91
N ASP A 61 -0.91 7.92 -1.47
CA ASP A 61 -1.45 9.27 -1.48
C ASP A 61 -0.94 10.04 -2.69
N LYS A 62 -1.84 10.44 -3.59
CA LYS A 62 -1.54 11.35 -4.70
C LYS A 62 -2.29 12.66 -4.47
N SER A 63 -1.66 13.58 -3.74
CA SER A 63 -2.20 14.92 -3.44
C SER A 63 -3.56 14.91 -2.73
N GLY A 64 -3.73 14.04 -1.72
CA GLY A 64 -4.97 13.86 -0.97
C GLY A 64 -5.95 12.87 -1.60
N VAL A 65 -5.64 12.35 -2.79
CA VAL A 65 -6.44 11.34 -3.48
C VAL A 65 -5.77 9.97 -3.31
N PRO A 66 -6.45 9.01 -2.66
CA PRO A 66 -5.94 7.65 -2.57
C PRO A 66 -6.01 6.98 -3.96
N MET A 67 -4.88 6.46 -4.41
CA MET A 67 -4.76 5.74 -5.68
C MET A 67 -4.02 4.42 -5.49
N LEU A 68 -4.20 3.49 -6.43
CA LEU A 68 -3.39 2.28 -6.53
C LEU A 68 -2.23 2.50 -7.51
N GLY A 69 -1.03 2.02 -7.20
CA GLY A 69 0.09 2.05 -8.14
C GLY A 69 1.33 1.29 -7.64
N PRO A 70 2.54 1.63 -8.11
CA PRO A 70 3.74 0.83 -7.84
C PRO A 70 4.12 0.77 -6.35
N GLU A 71 4.77 -0.33 -5.94
CA GLU A 71 5.22 -0.53 -4.56
C GLU A 71 6.19 0.55 -4.08
N SER A 72 7.05 1.06 -4.97
CA SER A 72 8.05 2.08 -4.66
C SER A 72 7.46 3.40 -4.15
N SER A 73 6.19 3.67 -4.44
CA SER A 73 5.46 4.85 -3.97
C SER A 73 4.35 4.50 -2.96
N SER A 74 4.33 3.27 -2.47
CA SER A 74 3.33 2.78 -1.52
C SER A 74 3.36 3.57 -0.21
N ALA A 75 2.16 3.91 0.28
CA ALA A 75 1.97 4.50 1.59
C ALA A 75 1.85 3.42 2.69
N ARG A 76 2.12 3.82 3.94
CA ARG A 76 2.02 2.96 5.11
C ARG A 76 0.88 3.46 6.01
N PHE A 77 -0.02 2.56 6.37
CA PHE A 77 -1.25 2.87 7.06
C PHE A 77 -1.34 2.14 8.40
N THR A 78 -1.87 2.81 9.42
CA THR A 78 -2.32 2.20 10.67
C THR A 78 -3.82 1.95 10.59
N ILE A 79 -4.24 0.71 10.87
CA ILE A 79 -5.64 0.29 10.87
C ILE A 79 -6.09 0.03 12.31
N SER A 80 -7.02 0.85 12.82
CA SER A 80 -7.59 0.69 14.16
C SER A 80 -8.95 1.41 14.26
N GLY A 81 -9.99 0.81 13.69
CA GLY A 81 -11.32 1.44 13.56
C GLY A 81 -11.41 2.54 12.50
N SER A 82 -10.32 3.26 12.28
CA SER A 82 -10.05 4.07 11.09
C SER A 82 -8.75 3.62 10.42
N ILE A 83 -8.55 3.99 9.15
CA ILE A 83 -7.29 3.80 8.44
C ILE A 83 -6.59 5.16 8.35
N SER A 84 -5.40 5.26 8.93
CA SER A 84 -4.61 6.50 8.95
C SER A 84 -3.28 6.33 8.25
N LEU A 85 -2.96 7.24 7.34
CA LEU A 85 -1.64 7.44 6.77
C LEU A 85 -0.82 8.31 7.73
N ASN A 86 0.31 7.80 8.21
CA ASN A 86 1.22 8.56 9.07
C ASN A 86 2.34 9.16 8.23
N TYR A 87 2.42 10.50 8.21
CA TYR A 87 3.53 11.19 7.54
C TYR A 87 4.72 11.35 8.49
N ALA A 88 5.91 11.48 7.91
CA ALA A 88 7.16 11.61 8.64
C ALA A 88 7.25 12.88 9.53
N ASN A 89 6.44 13.90 9.23
CA ASN A 89 6.32 15.14 10.02
C ASN A 89 5.39 14.99 11.24
N GLY A 90 4.86 13.80 11.51
CA GLY A 90 3.96 13.52 12.64
C GLY A 90 2.48 13.82 12.37
N THR A 91 2.12 14.40 11.22
CA THR A 91 0.71 14.57 10.84
C THR A 91 0.11 13.27 10.32
N LYS A 92 -1.23 13.23 10.30
CA LYS A 92 -1.99 12.08 9.82
C LYS A 92 -3.06 12.51 8.83
N SER A 93 -3.28 11.68 7.83
CA SER A 93 -4.47 11.71 6.99
C SER A 93 -5.24 10.42 7.18
N TYR A 94 -6.56 10.48 7.07
CA TYR A 94 -7.46 9.36 7.26
C TYR A 94 -8.14 9.01 5.95
N LEU A 95 -8.17 7.71 5.63
CA LEU A 95 -8.90 7.20 4.49
C LEU A 95 -10.39 7.24 4.81
N ASN A 96 -11.11 8.06 4.07
CA ASN A 96 -12.55 8.24 4.19
C ASN A 96 -13.25 7.83 2.92
N VAL A 97 -14.50 7.43 3.07
CA VAL A 97 -15.42 7.09 2.00
C VAL A 97 -16.56 8.10 1.99
N ASP A 98 -16.81 8.69 0.83
CA ASP A 98 -18.06 9.37 0.56
C ASP A 98 -19.17 8.32 0.38
N SER A 99 -20.13 8.30 1.29
CA SER A 99 -21.19 7.28 1.31
C SER A 99 -22.18 7.38 0.14
N SER A 100 -22.21 8.50 -0.57
CA SER A 100 -23.11 8.72 -1.71
C SER A 100 -22.52 8.22 -3.02
N SER A 101 -21.20 8.35 -3.18
CA SER A 101 -20.49 8.07 -4.43
C SER A 101 -19.52 6.89 -4.35
N GLY A 102 -19.12 6.48 -3.14
CA GLY A 102 -18.04 5.51 -2.92
C GLY A 102 -16.64 6.09 -3.14
N ALA A 103 -16.52 7.39 -3.42
CA ALA A 103 -15.23 8.06 -3.61
C ALA A 103 -14.38 7.98 -2.33
N LEU A 104 -13.12 7.62 -2.50
CA LEU A 104 -12.15 7.59 -1.42
C LEU A 104 -11.38 8.91 -1.35
N SER A 105 -11.06 9.36 -0.15
CA SER A 105 -10.27 10.58 0.10
C SER A 105 -9.33 10.39 1.28
N LEU A 106 -8.25 11.17 1.30
CA LEU A 106 -7.35 11.31 2.45
C LEU A 106 -7.53 12.70 3.05
N ALA A 107 -8.03 12.78 4.28
CA ALA A 107 -8.29 14.05 4.95
C ALA A 107 -7.75 14.04 6.39
N SER A 108 -7.52 15.21 6.99
CA SER A 108 -7.00 15.33 8.36
C SER A 108 -7.95 14.77 9.44
N THR A 109 -9.21 14.52 9.11
CA THR A 109 -10.24 14.01 10.03
C THR A 109 -10.76 12.67 9.55
N ALA A 110 -10.92 11.71 10.47
CA ALA A 110 -11.60 10.45 10.20
C ALA A 110 -13.12 10.65 10.21
N SER A 111 -13.73 10.81 9.03
CA SER A 111 -15.20 10.79 8.89
C SER A 111 -15.74 9.37 8.70
N THR A 112 -14.93 8.47 8.15
CA THR A 112 -15.26 7.04 8.10
C THR A 112 -14.67 6.30 9.29
N THR A 113 -15.57 5.73 10.08
CA THR A 113 -15.27 4.84 11.19
C THR A 113 -15.79 3.44 10.88
N GLY A 114 -15.23 2.43 11.54
CA GLY A 114 -15.63 1.04 11.31
C GLY A 114 -14.82 0.34 10.23
N TRP A 115 -13.70 0.93 9.80
CA TRP A 115 -12.66 0.20 9.09
C TRP A 115 -12.15 -0.96 9.93
N GLY A 116 -11.79 -2.06 9.28
CA GLY A 116 -11.34 -3.27 9.94
C GLY A 116 -10.66 -4.25 9.01
N LEU A 117 -10.36 -5.40 9.59
CA LEU A 117 -9.77 -6.54 8.90
C LEU A 117 -10.68 -7.75 9.07
N GLU A 118 -10.83 -8.52 7.99
CA GLU A 118 -11.31 -9.89 8.00
C GLU A 118 -10.15 -10.77 7.48
N GLY A 119 -9.44 -11.43 8.41
CA GLY A 119 -8.11 -11.96 8.09
C GLY A 119 -7.13 -10.82 7.78
N ASP A 120 -6.61 -10.77 6.56
CA ASP A 120 -5.80 -9.67 6.03
C ASP A 120 -6.57 -8.70 5.13
N THR A 121 -7.86 -8.97 4.86
CA THR A 121 -8.68 -8.19 3.92
C THR A 121 -9.20 -6.93 4.59
N ILE A 122 -9.01 -5.78 3.93
CA ILE A 122 -9.57 -4.50 4.35
C ILE A 122 -11.08 -4.50 4.14
N ILE A 123 -11.83 -4.19 5.21
CA ILE A 123 -13.29 -4.09 5.17
C ILE A 123 -13.79 -2.84 5.90
N ILE A 124 -15.01 -2.39 5.57
CA ILE A 124 -15.88 -1.67 6.49
C ILE A 124 -16.77 -2.70 7.18
N LYS A 125 -16.87 -2.65 8.51
CA LYS A 125 -17.59 -3.66 9.28
C LYS A 125 -19.12 -3.51 9.21
N ASN A 126 -19.63 -2.28 9.27
CA ASN A 126 -21.06 -2.00 9.42
C ASN A 126 -21.52 -0.83 8.51
N PRO A 127 -22.31 -1.11 7.45
CA PRO A 127 -22.58 -2.43 6.89
C PRO A 127 -21.29 -3.09 6.39
N ARG A 128 -21.26 -4.44 6.37
CA ARG A 128 -20.08 -5.17 5.89
C ARG A 128 -19.85 -4.87 4.41
N GLN A 129 -18.73 -4.24 4.07
CA GLN A 129 -18.33 -3.94 2.70
C GLN A 129 -16.84 -4.21 2.49
N LEU A 130 -16.51 -4.90 1.40
CA LEU A 130 -15.15 -5.30 1.03
C LEU A 130 -14.87 -5.17 -0.48
N ASN A 131 -15.90 -4.84 -1.26
CA ASN A 131 -15.75 -4.67 -2.69
C ASN A 131 -15.24 -3.26 -2.96
N PHE A 132 -14.06 -3.20 -3.57
CA PHE A 132 -13.50 -1.98 -4.13
C PHE A 132 -13.54 -2.05 -5.65
N LEU A 133 -13.48 -0.90 -6.29
CA LEU A 133 -13.38 -0.76 -7.73
C LEU A 133 -12.05 -0.10 -8.05
N ALA A 134 -11.22 -0.76 -8.86
CA ALA A 134 -10.02 -0.19 -9.44
C ALA A 134 -10.33 0.29 -10.87
N CYS A 135 -10.38 1.60 -11.06
CA CYS A 135 -10.74 2.24 -12.31
C CYS A 135 -9.50 2.73 -13.05
N SER A 136 -9.36 2.37 -14.33
CA SER A 136 -8.21 2.79 -15.13
C SER A 136 -8.13 4.31 -15.23
N THR A 137 -6.91 4.85 -15.20
CA THR A 137 -6.64 6.28 -15.46
C THR A 137 -5.93 6.44 -16.81
N SER A 138 -5.58 7.67 -17.18
CA SER A 138 -4.73 7.93 -18.35
C SER A 138 -3.31 7.36 -18.19
N ASP A 139 -2.85 7.19 -16.95
CA ASP A 139 -1.58 6.53 -16.64
C ASP A 139 -1.83 5.07 -16.26
N ARG A 140 -1.28 4.14 -17.04
CA ARG A 140 -1.48 2.69 -16.82
C ARG A 140 -0.86 2.17 -15.53
N ASN A 141 0.04 2.93 -14.92
CA ASN A 141 0.65 2.57 -13.64
C ASN A 141 -0.21 2.99 -12.44
N TYR A 142 -1.30 3.74 -12.66
CA TYR A 142 -2.15 4.25 -11.59
C TYR A 142 -3.62 3.97 -11.86
N TYR A 143 -4.32 3.53 -10.82
CA TYR A 143 -5.76 3.30 -10.85
C TYR A 143 -6.41 4.14 -9.77
N ASP A 144 -7.53 4.77 -10.11
CA ASP A 144 -8.42 5.34 -9.09
C ASP A 144 -9.08 4.20 -8.34
N VAL A 145 -9.28 4.38 -7.04
CA VAL A 145 -9.92 3.38 -6.19
C VAL A 145 -11.17 3.94 -5.53
N PHE A 146 -12.25 3.17 -5.60
CA PHE A 146 -13.55 3.50 -5.01
C PHE A 146 -14.01 2.35 -4.13
N LEU A 147 -14.77 2.63 -3.08
CA LEU A 147 -15.59 1.61 -2.44
C LEU A 147 -16.82 1.38 -3.32
N GLN A 148 -17.16 0.12 -3.60
CA GLN A 148 -18.37 -0.17 -4.34
C GLN A 148 -19.59 0.08 -3.44
N ILE A 149 -20.43 1.04 -3.81
CA ILE A 149 -21.69 1.34 -3.10
C ILE A 149 -22.86 0.94 -3.99
N ASN A 150 -23.86 0.25 -3.44
CA ASN A 150 -25.08 -0.16 -4.15
C ASN A 150 -24.84 -0.91 -5.48
N ASN A 151 -23.75 -1.67 -5.56
CA ASN A 151 -23.30 -2.36 -6.78
C ASN A 151 -23.10 -1.41 -7.99
N GLN A 152 -22.92 -0.11 -7.75
CA GLN A 152 -22.69 0.88 -8.78
C GLN A 152 -21.21 0.98 -9.11
N THR A 153 -20.92 1.31 -10.36
CA THR A 153 -19.59 1.68 -10.85
C THR A 153 -19.61 3.15 -11.26
N PRO A 154 -18.55 3.93 -11.03
CA PRO A 154 -18.49 5.31 -11.49
C PRO A 154 -18.80 5.44 -12.99
N ALA A 155 -19.71 6.35 -13.34
CA ALA A 155 -20.18 6.49 -14.72
C ALA A 155 -19.04 6.85 -15.68
N GLY A 156 -19.01 6.21 -16.85
CA GLY A 156 -18.02 6.46 -17.90
C GLY A 156 -16.60 5.96 -17.58
N ARG A 157 -16.41 5.18 -16.51
CA ARG A 157 -15.11 4.60 -16.13
C ARG A 157 -15.10 3.10 -16.36
N SER A 158 -13.97 2.59 -16.84
CA SER A 158 -13.70 1.16 -16.90
C SER A 158 -13.05 0.71 -15.59
N CYS A 159 -13.79 -0.05 -14.79
CA CYS A 159 -13.35 -0.48 -13.47
C CYS A 159 -13.40 -2.00 -13.32
N ASN A 160 -12.50 -2.54 -12.51
CA ASN A 160 -12.50 -3.94 -12.11
C ASN A 160 -12.81 -4.02 -10.61
N MET A 161 -13.64 -4.98 -10.22
CA MET A 161 -13.89 -5.26 -8.81
C MET A 161 -12.67 -5.94 -8.20
N VAL A 162 -12.21 -5.43 -7.07
CA VAL A 162 -11.02 -5.90 -6.36
C VAL A 162 -11.26 -5.90 -4.86
N THR A 163 -10.44 -6.66 -4.15
CA THR A 163 -10.30 -6.59 -2.69
C THR A 163 -8.93 -6.02 -2.35
N MET A 164 -8.86 -5.30 -1.22
CA MET A 164 -7.62 -4.78 -0.68
C MET A 164 -7.18 -5.57 0.53
N HIS A 165 -5.88 -5.82 0.66
CA HIS A 165 -5.30 -6.68 1.69
C HIS A 165 -4.06 -6.03 2.29
N LEU A 166 -3.76 -6.40 3.53
CA LEU A 166 -2.41 -6.22 4.06
C LEU A 166 -1.45 -7.17 3.33
N PRO A 167 -0.17 -6.78 3.14
CA PRO A 167 0.85 -7.73 2.75
C PRO A 167 0.86 -8.89 3.74
N CYS A 168 0.82 -10.11 3.22
CA CYS A 168 1.04 -11.29 4.05
C CYS A 168 2.41 -11.12 4.73
N LEU A 169 2.44 -11.23 6.06
CA LEU A 169 3.70 -11.29 6.80
C LEU A 169 4.39 -12.60 6.39
N CYS A 170 5.50 -12.49 5.67
CA CYS A 170 6.37 -13.62 5.37
C CYS A 170 7.06 -14.12 6.64
#